data_AF-A0A1J4QE62-F1
#
_entry.id   AF-A0A1J4QE62-F1
#
_cell.length_a   1.000
_cell.length_b   1.000
_cell.length_c   1.000
_cell.angle_alpha   90.00
_cell.angle_beta   90.00
_cell.angle_gamma   90.00
#
_symmetry.space_group_name_H-M   'P 1'
#
loop_
_entity.id
_entity.type
_entity.pdbx_description
1 polymer ?
#
loop_
_entity_poly.entity_id
_entity_poly.type
_entity_poly.pdbx_seq_one_letter_code
_entity_poly.pdbx_strand_id
1 'polypeptide(L)'
;MSFNGTIKIVWELLMNVSKLIENNNFMSAMIFFSLALSLSTPGGSVAAFAILLLVSLIYLFKEKNKPELNSMDKLLIFTLVFMFLTVLPSFISDDFRGRYLDLSLRYLLAVPILLLLIYTPPRAAWLLAGAIAGGVTAFGLAVYQYVYVGMPRVDGFLYSINFGYLACTLAFLALSGITFFRTAQF
;
A
#
# COMPACT_ATOMS: atom_id res chain seq x y z
N MET A 1 -21.35 -13.80 34.91
CA MET A 1 -21.06 -15.04 34.16
C MET A 1 -20.81 -14.78 32.65
N SER A 2 -20.08 -13.72 32.28
CA SER A 2 -19.85 -13.31 30.86
C SER A 2 -18.36 -13.10 30.50
N PHE A 3 -17.47 -12.93 31.50
CA PHE A 3 -16.07 -12.54 31.30
C PHE A 3 -15.22 -13.57 30.54
N ASN A 4 -15.50 -14.87 30.71
CA ASN A 4 -14.76 -15.94 30.03
C ASN A 4 -15.07 -16.05 28.53
N GLY A 5 -16.27 -15.63 28.10
CA GLY A 5 -16.67 -15.67 26.69
C GLY A 5 -15.96 -14.59 25.87
N THR A 6 -15.90 -13.36 26.39
CA THR A 6 -15.22 -12.24 25.73
C THR A 6 -13.72 -12.49 25.59
N ILE A 7 -13.09 -13.05 26.63
CA ILE A 7 -11.67 -13.44 26.60
C ILE A 7 -11.43 -14.48 25.51
N LYS A 8 -12.25 -15.54 25.45
CA LYS A 8 -12.10 -16.60 24.44
C LYS A 8 -12.25 -16.08 23.00
N ILE A 9 -13.21 -15.20 22.74
CA ILE A 9 -13.42 -14.58 21.42
C ILE A 9 -12.22 -13.71 21.03
N VAL A 10 -11.71 -12.90 21.98
CA VAL A 10 -10.51 -12.08 21.75
C VAL A 10 -9.30 -12.96 21.47
N TRP A 11 -9.13 -14.07 22.18
CA TRP A 11 -8.06 -15.03 21.93
C TRP A 11 -8.17 -15.73 20.56
N GLU A 12 -9.37 -16.14 20.15
CA GLU A 12 -9.60 -16.74 18.82
C GLU A 12 -9.33 -15.73 17.69
N LEU A 13 -9.78 -14.48 17.85
CA LEU A 13 -9.47 -13.39 16.92
C LEU A 13 -7.96 -13.15 16.84
N LEU A 14 -7.28 -13.08 17.98
CA LEU A 14 -5.83 -12.89 18.04
C LEU A 14 -5.07 -14.03 17.37
N MET A 15 -5.52 -15.28 17.53
CA MET A 15 -4.91 -16.45 16.88
C MET A 15 -5.10 -16.44 15.37
N ASN A 16 -6.28 -16.03 14.89
CA ASN A 16 -6.53 -15.87 13.45
C ASN A 16 -5.69 -14.75 12.85
N VAL A 17 -5.47 -13.65 13.56
CA VAL A 17 -4.64 -12.54 13.06
C VAL A 17 -3.16 -12.91 13.00
N SER A 18 -2.60 -13.68 13.94
CA SER A 18 -1.23 -14.20 13.78
C SER A 18 -1.08 -15.06 12.55
N LYS A 19 -2.06 -15.95 12.28
CA LYS A 19 -2.05 -16.74 11.04
C LYS A 19 -2.09 -15.87 9.80
N LEU A 20 -2.79 -14.73 9.85
CA LEU A 20 -2.81 -13.76 8.74
C LEU A 20 -1.46 -13.05 8.57
N ILE A 21 -0.80 -12.65 9.66
CA ILE A 21 0.53 -12.01 9.66
C ILE A 21 1.56 -12.92 8.99
N GLU A 22 1.57 -14.20 9.31
CA GLU A 22 2.51 -15.19 8.74
C GLU A 22 2.13 -15.65 7.32
N ASN A 23 0.92 -15.33 6.86
CA ASN A 23 0.43 -15.82 5.57
C ASN A 23 0.88 -14.93 4.41
N ASN A 24 1.92 -15.38 3.71
CA ASN A 24 2.42 -14.72 2.50
C ASN A 24 1.35 -14.55 1.40
N ASN A 25 0.44 -15.51 1.22
CA ASN A 25 -0.60 -15.40 0.20
C ASN A 25 -1.57 -14.25 0.50
N PHE A 26 -1.85 -13.99 1.78
CA PHE A 26 -2.68 -12.86 2.19
C PHE A 26 -1.99 -11.53 1.87
N MET A 27 -0.72 -11.38 2.24
CA MET A 27 0.06 -10.17 1.92
C MET A 27 0.14 -9.93 0.40
N SER A 28 0.39 -11.00 -0.34
CA SER A 28 0.45 -10.98 -1.81
C SER A 28 -0.86 -10.56 -2.44
N ALA A 29 -2.00 -11.06 -1.94
CA ALA A 29 -3.33 -10.68 -2.43
C ALA A 29 -3.63 -9.21 -2.13
N MET A 30 -3.32 -8.71 -0.93
CA MET A 30 -3.55 -7.32 -0.56
C MET A 30 -2.73 -6.34 -1.43
N ILE A 31 -1.47 -6.67 -1.72
CA ILE A 31 -0.62 -5.87 -2.61
C ILE A 31 -1.10 -5.93 -4.06
N PHE A 32 -1.55 -7.10 -4.52
CA PHE A 32 -2.16 -7.23 -5.83
C PHE A 32 -3.38 -6.31 -5.95
N PHE A 33 -4.30 -6.36 -4.99
CA PHE A 33 -5.49 -5.52 -5.00
C PHE A 33 -5.16 -4.03 -4.87
N SER A 34 -4.16 -3.65 -4.05
CA SER A 34 -3.79 -2.25 -3.90
C SER A 34 -3.29 -1.64 -5.21
N LEU A 35 -2.55 -2.39 -6.03
CA LEU A 35 -2.09 -1.95 -7.35
C LEU A 35 -3.19 -2.03 -8.41
N ALA A 36 -3.91 -3.14 -8.48
CA ALA A 36 -4.95 -3.37 -9.48
C ALA A 36 -6.13 -2.39 -9.36
N LEU A 37 -6.50 -2.01 -8.13
CA LEU A 37 -7.62 -1.10 -7.87
C LEU A 37 -7.21 0.36 -7.79
N SER A 38 -5.89 0.67 -7.85
CA SER A 38 -5.36 2.03 -7.66
C SER A 38 -5.93 3.06 -8.64
N LEU A 39 -6.14 2.64 -9.89
CA LEU A 39 -6.65 3.50 -10.97
C LEU A 39 -8.07 3.10 -11.42
N SER A 40 -8.53 1.92 -11.04
CA SER A 40 -9.77 1.31 -11.52
C SER A 40 -11.01 1.73 -10.74
N THR A 41 -10.85 2.17 -9.48
CA THR A 41 -11.98 2.45 -8.59
C THR A 41 -11.71 3.66 -7.69
N PRO A 42 -12.74 4.44 -7.32
CA PRO A 42 -12.61 5.45 -6.29
C PRO A 42 -12.23 4.81 -4.94
N GLY A 43 -11.00 5.00 -4.50
CA GLY A 43 -10.55 4.61 -3.16
C GLY A 43 -10.34 3.11 -2.92
N GLY A 44 -10.41 2.24 -3.94
CA GLY A 44 -10.23 0.80 -3.76
C GLY A 44 -8.83 0.42 -3.24
N SER A 45 -7.79 1.12 -3.68
CA SER A 45 -6.44 0.95 -3.12
C SER A 45 -6.34 1.36 -1.66
N VAL A 46 -7.07 2.41 -1.26
CA VAL A 46 -7.10 2.89 0.14
C VAL A 46 -7.70 1.82 1.05
N ALA A 47 -8.72 1.10 0.61
CA ALA A 47 -9.30 0.00 1.38
C ALA A 47 -8.27 -1.14 1.61
N ALA A 48 -7.53 -1.53 0.57
CA ALA A 48 -6.47 -2.53 0.70
C ALA A 48 -5.36 -2.08 1.66
N PHE A 49 -4.91 -0.82 1.55
CA PHE A 49 -3.92 -0.26 2.48
C PHE A 49 -4.46 -0.13 3.91
N ALA A 50 -5.73 0.20 4.09
CA ALA A 50 -6.34 0.29 5.43
C ALA A 50 -6.36 -1.09 6.12
N ILE A 51 -6.69 -2.15 5.39
CA ILE A 51 -6.63 -3.52 5.93
C ILE A 51 -5.19 -3.91 6.28
N LEU A 52 -4.24 -3.66 5.37
CA LEU A 52 -2.81 -3.90 5.64
C LEU A 52 -2.31 -3.12 6.85
N LEU A 53 -2.75 -1.87 6.99
CA LEU A 53 -2.42 -1.02 8.12
C LEU A 53 -2.93 -1.62 9.43
N LEU A 54 -4.19 -2.04 9.49
CA LEU A 54 -4.77 -2.66 10.68
C LEU A 54 -3.99 -3.92 11.08
N VAL A 55 -3.66 -4.78 10.11
CA VAL A 55 -2.83 -5.98 10.36
C VAL A 55 -1.43 -5.60 10.84
N SER A 56 -0.82 -4.57 10.24
CA SER A 56 0.53 -4.11 10.59
C SER A 56 0.61 -3.49 11.98
N LEU A 57 -0.44 -2.81 12.43
CA LEU A 57 -0.53 -2.27 13.78
C LEU A 57 -0.62 -3.40 14.79
N ILE A 58 -1.48 -4.40 14.55
CA ILE A 58 -1.59 -5.57 15.42
C ILE A 58 -0.27 -6.33 15.50
N TYR A 59 0.42 -6.47 14.37
CA TYR A 59 1.77 -7.03 14.30
C TYR A 59 2.74 -6.29 15.23
N LEU A 60 2.79 -4.95 15.18
CA LEU A 60 3.72 -4.15 15.98
C LEU A 60 3.51 -4.31 17.49
N PHE A 61 2.26 -4.53 17.94
CA PHE A 61 1.93 -4.74 19.35
C PHE A 61 2.10 -6.19 19.81
N LYS A 62 1.88 -7.16 18.92
CA LYS A 62 1.86 -8.59 19.27
C LYS A 62 3.23 -9.24 19.14
N GLU A 63 3.94 -8.95 18.05
CA GLU A 63 5.20 -9.62 17.74
C GLU A 63 6.35 -8.93 18.46
N LYS A 64 7.01 -9.69 19.33
CA LYS A 64 8.21 -9.20 20.05
C LYS A 64 9.46 -9.37 19.22
N ASN A 65 9.48 -10.36 18.33
CA ASN A 65 10.59 -10.63 17.43
C ASN A 65 10.47 -9.80 16.17
N LYS A 66 10.99 -8.58 16.23
CA LYS A 66 11.03 -7.66 15.08
C LYS A 66 12.09 -8.12 14.08
N PRO A 67 11.87 -7.94 12.76
CA PRO A 67 12.85 -8.29 11.75
C PRO A 67 14.14 -7.50 11.97
N GLU A 68 15.26 -8.14 11.66
CA GLU A 68 16.55 -7.45 11.62
C GLU A 68 16.55 -6.46 10.45
N LEU A 69 16.66 -5.17 10.76
CA LEU A 69 16.61 -4.11 9.76
C LEU A 69 18.00 -3.87 9.18
N ASN A 70 18.13 -3.99 7.86
CA ASN A 70 19.33 -3.62 7.15
C ASN A 70 19.49 -2.08 7.09
N SER A 71 20.69 -1.60 6.76
CA SER A 71 20.97 -0.17 6.57
C SER A 71 20.07 0.46 5.50
N MET A 72 19.73 -0.28 4.45
CA MET A 72 18.77 0.18 3.43
C MET A 72 17.35 0.32 3.97
N ASP A 73 16.88 -0.62 4.79
CA ASP A 73 15.55 -0.55 5.40
C ASP A 73 15.44 0.63 6.35
N LYS A 74 16.49 0.87 7.14
CA LYS A 74 16.58 2.04 8.03
C LYS A 74 16.57 3.34 7.24
N LEU A 75 17.27 3.40 6.10
CA LEU A 75 17.26 4.57 5.22
C LEU A 75 15.85 4.81 4.66
N LEU A 76 15.14 3.77 4.21
CA LEU A 76 13.77 3.88 3.71
C LEU A 76 12.81 4.38 4.79
N ILE A 77 12.87 3.82 6.01
CA ILE A 77 12.08 4.26 7.15
C ILE A 77 12.40 5.73 7.46
N PHE A 78 13.68 6.09 7.49
CA PHE A 78 14.12 7.46 7.72
C PHE A 78 13.57 8.41 6.66
N THR A 79 13.61 8.06 5.37
CA THR A 79 13.05 8.89 4.29
C THR A 79 11.54 9.07 4.45
N LEU A 80 10.78 8.03 4.79
CA LEU A 80 9.34 8.13 5.02
C LEU A 80 9.00 9.06 6.19
N VAL A 81 9.71 8.91 7.31
CA VAL A 81 9.54 9.78 8.48
C VAL A 81 9.98 11.21 8.15
N PHE A 82 11.08 11.38 7.43
CA PHE A 82 11.59 12.69 7.04
C PHE A 82 10.60 13.42 6.13
N MET A 83 9.99 12.74 5.16
CA MET A 83 8.92 13.30 4.32
C MET A 83 7.76 13.81 5.17
N PHE A 84 7.34 13.08 6.21
CA PHE A 84 6.34 13.57 7.17
C PHE A 84 6.83 14.82 7.92
N LEU A 85 8.08 14.83 8.40
CA LEU A 85 8.66 15.95 9.12
C LEU A 85 8.76 17.23 8.29
N THR A 86 8.98 17.13 6.96
CA THR A 86 9.08 18.32 6.09
C THR A 86 7.81 19.16 6.03
N VAL A 87 6.65 18.58 6.38
CA VAL A 87 5.36 19.28 6.34
C VAL A 87 5.02 19.95 7.68
N LEU A 88 5.71 19.58 8.77
CA LEU A 88 5.48 20.17 10.10
C LEU A 88 5.71 21.70 10.15
N PRO A 89 6.75 22.28 9.52
CA PRO A 89 6.93 23.72 9.50
C PRO A 89 5.75 24.45 8.86
N SER A 90 5.29 23.96 7.69
CA SER A 90 4.13 24.53 7.00
C SER A 90 2.84 24.39 7.81
N PHE A 91 2.68 23.28 8.52
CA PHE A 91 1.53 23.04 9.39
C PHE A 91 1.49 24.00 10.59
N ILE A 92 2.64 24.32 11.19
CA ILE A 92 2.74 25.28 12.28
C ILE A 92 2.49 26.72 11.79
N SER A 93 2.99 27.06 10.60
CA SER A 93 2.82 28.41 10.03
C SER A 93 1.38 28.72 9.57
N ASP A 94 0.57 27.70 9.25
CA ASP A 94 -0.80 27.87 8.72
C ASP A 94 -1.87 27.56 9.80
N ASP A 95 -1.61 27.95 11.06
CA ASP A 95 -2.51 27.84 12.22
C ASP A 95 -3.12 26.44 12.43
N PHE A 96 -2.29 25.39 12.35
CA PHE A 96 -2.71 24.00 12.60
C PHE A 96 -3.86 23.51 11.71
N ARG A 97 -3.95 24.02 10.48
CA ARG A 97 -4.92 23.51 9.49
C ARG A 97 -4.61 22.06 9.13
N GLY A 98 -5.45 21.14 9.62
CA GLY A 98 -5.28 19.68 9.47
C GLY A 98 -5.15 19.16 8.04
N ARG A 99 -5.53 19.96 7.03
CA ARG A 99 -5.42 19.60 5.60
C ARG A 99 -4.01 19.17 5.18
N TYR A 100 -2.95 19.76 5.75
CA TYR A 100 -1.56 19.41 5.43
C TYR A 100 -1.10 18.12 6.10
N LEU A 101 -1.71 17.75 7.23
CA LEU A 101 -1.42 16.52 7.94
C LEU A 101 -2.03 15.31 7.24
N ASP A 102 -3.24 15.43 6.67
CA ASP A 102 -3.94 14.30 6.04
C ASP A 102 -3.13 13.62 4.92
N LEU A 103 -2.41 14.41 4.11
CA LEU A 103 -1.60 13.88 3.03
C LEU A 103 -0.30 13.25 3.55
N SER A 104 0.32 13.91 4.53
CA SER A 104 1.66 13.58 5.03
C SER A 104 1.63 12.40 5.99
N LEU A 105 0.54 12.24 6.75
CA LEU A 105 0.37 11.15 7.71
C LEU A 105 0.45 9.78 7.05
N ARG A 106 0.08 9.68 5.76
CA ARG A 106 0.20 8.46 4.97
C ARG A 106 1.64 7.94 4.90
N TYR A 107 2.64 8.82 4.88
CA TYR A 107 4.05 8.41 4.89
C TYR A 107 4.45 7.79 6.23
N LEU A 108 3.96 8.35 7.34
CA LEU A 108 4.18 7.79 8.67
C LEU A 108 3.47 6.45 8.84
N LEU A 109 2.23 6.35 8.35
CA LEU A 109 1.41 5.14 8.35
C LEU A 109 1.94 4.04 7.41
N ALA A 110 2.78 4.37 6.44
CA ALA A 110 3.46 3.39 5.60
C ALA A 110 4.56 2.64 6.34
N VAL A 111 5.14 3.20 7.42
CA VAL A 111 6.21 2.57 8.20
C VAL A 111 5.80 1.23 8.82
N PRO A 112 4.67 1.11 9.56
CA PRO A 112 4.27 -0.19 10.12
C PRO A 112 3.96 -1.21 9.02
N ILE A 113 3.37 -0.78 7.90
CA ILE A 113 3.12 -1.65 6.74
C ILE A 113 4.45 -2.17 6.17
N LEU A 114 5.46 -1.32 6.04
CA LEU A 114 6.78 -1.70 5.56
C LEU A 114 7.42 -2.76 6.48
N LEU A 115 7.36 -2.57 7.80
CA LEU A 115 7.89 -3.54 8.76
C LEU A 115 7.21 -4.92 8.64
N LEU A 116 5.88 -4.92 8.46
CA LEU A 116 5.12 -6.15 8.24
C LEU A 116 5.54 -6.84 6.94
N LEU A 117 5.75 -6.10 5.86
CA LEU A 117 6.17 -6.64 4.57
C LEU A 117 7.63 -7.12 4.57
N ILE A 118 8.49 -6.54 5.40
CA ILE A 118 9.86 -7.06 5.61
C ILE A 118 9.80 -8.38 6.38
N TYR A 119 8.91 -8.47 7.39
CA TYR A 119 8.73 -9.69 8.18
C TYR A 119 8.13 -10.84 7.37
N THR A 120 7.06 -10.58 6.61
CA THR A 120 6.39 -11.56 5.74
C THR A 120 6.45 -11.07 4.27
N PRO A 121 7.54 -11.36 3.54
CA PRO A 121 7.73 -10.82 2.20
C PRO A 121 6.69 -11.38 1.22
N PRO A 122 5.96 -10.51 0.50
CA PRO A 122 5.00 -10.90 -0.51
C PRO A 122 5.73 -11.51 -1.72
N ARG A 123 5.02 -12.35 -2.48
CA ARG A 123 5.55 -12.90 -3.72
C ARG A 123 5.63 -11.80 -4.80
N ALA A 124 6.81 -11.60 -5.37
CA ALA A 124 7.04 -10.63 -6.45
C ALA A 124 6.09 -10.81 -7.64
N ALA A 125 5.69 -12.05 -7.95
CA ALA A 125 4.74 -12.35 -9.02
C ALA A 125 3.38 -11.66 -8.84
N TRP A 126 2.88 -11.55 -7.61
CA TRP A 126 1.59 -10.92 -7.32
C TRP A 126 1.66 -9.41 -7.41
N LEU A 127 2.77 -8.82 -6.97
CA LEU A 127 3.04 -7.40 -7.14
C LEU A 127 3.05 -7.03 -8.63
N LEU A 128 3.72 -7.83 -9.46
CA LEU A 128 3.81 -7.60 -10.90
C LEU A 128 2.48 -7.87 -11.61
N ALA A 129 1.77 -8.93 -11.24
CA ALA A 129 0.43 -9.19 -11.74
C ALA A 129 -0.54 -8.04 -11.41
N GLY A 130 -0.45 -7.47 -10.20
CA GLY A 130 -1.25 -6.32 -9.80
C GLY A 130 -0.91 -5.07 -10.59
N ALA A 131 0.37 -4.85 -10.89
CA ALA A 131 0.83 -3.75 -11.72
C ALA A 131 0.30 -3.85 -13.17
N ILE A 132 0.38 -5.04 -13.77
CA ILE A 132 -0.14 -5.31 -15.12
C ILE A 132 -1.66 -5.14 -15.12
N ALA A 133 -2.37 -5.74 -14.17
CA ALA A 133 -3.82 -5.62 -14.07
C ALA A 133 -4.25 -4.15 -13.94
N GLY A 134 -3.63 -3.38 -13.04
CA GLY A 134 -3.90 -1.96 -12.85
C GLY A 134 -3.55 -1.11 -14.07
N GLY A 135 -2.48 -1.45 -14.80
CA GLY A 135 -2.12 -0.77 -16.05
C GLY A 135 -3.12 -1.02 -17.18
N VAL A 136 -3.58 -2.27 -17.34
CA VAL A 136 -4.59 -2.65 -18.35
C VAL A 136 -5.93 -1.97 -18.07
N THR A 137 -6.37 -1.95 -16.81
CA THR A 137 -7.62 -1.27 -16.44
C THR A 137 -7.49 0.25 -16.60
N ALA A 138 -6.35 0.84 -16.25
CA ALA A 138 -6.08 2.25 -16.49
C ALA A 138 -6.10 2.61 -17.97
N PHE A 139 -5.53 1.77 -18.83
CA PHE A 139 -5.60 1.94 -20.28
C PHE A 139 -7.04 1.88 -20.80
N GLY A 140 -7.83 0.89 -20.35
CA GLY A 140 -9.25 0.81 -20.69
C GLY A 140 -10.04 2.06 -20.27
N LEU A 141 -9.79 2.56 -19.05
CA LEU A 141 -10.41 3.78 -18.55
C LEU A 141 -9.99 5.02 -19.34
N ALA A 142 -8.72 5.10 -19.74
CA ALA A 142 -8.19 6.19 -20.55
C ALA A 142 -8.82 6.21 -21.95
N VAL A 143 -8.93 5.06 -22.62
CA VAL A 143 -9.61 4.95 -23.92
C VAL A 143 -11.07 5.35 -23.77
N TYR A 144 -11.75 4.90 -22.72
CA TYR A 144 -13.14 5.27 -22.46
C TYR A 144 -13.32 6.79 -22.29
N GLN A 145 -12.55 7.42 -21.40
CA GLN A 145 -12.69 8.85 -21.12
C GLN A 145 -12.23 9.74 -22.28
N TYR A 146 -11.14 9.38 -22.95
CA TYR A 146 -10.59 10.18 -24.03
C TYR A 146 -11.40 10.02 -25.32
N VAL A 147 -11.70 8.79 -25.74
CA VAL A 147 -12.31 8.51 -27.05
C VAL A 147 -13.83 8.59 -27.00
N TYR A 148 -14.47 7.99 -26.00
CA TYR A 148 -15.94 7.90 -25.94
C TYR A 148 -16.58 9.11 -25.26
N VAL A 149 -16.02 9.56 -24.15
CA VAL A 149 -16.54 10.75 -23.43
C VAL A 149 -16.05 12.05 -24.07
N GLY A 150 -14.98 12.00 -24.87
CA GLY A 150 -14.42 13.17 -25.54
C GLY A 150 -13.72 14.13 -24.58
N MET A 151 -13.25 13.64 -23.42
CA MET A 151 -12.57 14.49 -22.45
C MET A 151 -11.18 14.87 -22.99
N PRO A 152 -10.78 16.15 -22.91
CA PRO A 152 -9.45 16.58 -23.36
C PRO A 152 -8.33 16.01 -22.49
N ARG A 153 -8.66 15.56 -21.26
CA ARG A 153 -7.73 14.94 -20.31
C ARG A 153 -8.43 13.79 -19.58
N VAL A 154 -7.67 12.72 -19.33
CA VAL A 154 -8.12 11.55 -18.58
C VAL A 154 -7.85 11.79 -17.11
N ASP A 155 -8.91 11.97 -16.33
CA ASP A 155 -8.84 12.13 -14.88
C ASP A 155 -8.92 10.76 -14.16
N GLY A 156 -9.54 9.77 -14.79
CA GLY A 156 -9.88 8.51 -14.16
C GLY A 156 -10.82 8.76 -12.98
N PHE A 157 -10.38 8.37 -11.77
CA PHE A 157 -11.02 8.68 -10.49
C PHE A 157 -10.15 9.58 -9.59
N LEU A 158 -9.10 10.18 -10.16
CA LEU A 158 -8.17 11.08 -9.49
C LEU A 158 -8.08 12.40 -10.30
N TYR A 159 -7.11 13.25 -9.97
CA TYR A 159 -6.73 14.35 -10.85
C TYR A 159 -5.88 13.83 -12.01
N SER A 160 -6.06 14.34 -13.24
CA SER A 160 -5.38 13.87 -14.45
C SER A 160 -3.86 13.79 -14.34
N ILE A 161 -3.22 14.69 -13.60
CA ILE A 161 -1.77 14.64 -13.36
C ILE A 161 -1.39 13.40 -12.53
N ASN A 162 -2.10 13.14 -11.45
CA ASN A 162 -1.85 11.99 -10.58
C ASN A 162 -2.17 10.67 -11.29
N PHE A 163 -3.23 10.65 -12.10
CA PHE A 163 -3.58 9.50 -12.94
C PHE A 163 -2.41 9.13 -13.86
N GLY A 164 -1.86 10.11 -14.58
CA GLY A 164 -0.71 9.91 -15.47
C GLY A 164 0.53 9.41 -14.73
N TYR A 165 0.87 10.01 -13.58
CA TYR A 165 2.01 9.56 -12.78
C TYR A 165 1.86 8.12 -12.30
N LEU A 166 0.68 7.74 -11.80
CA LEU A 166 0.42 6.37 -11.36
C LEU A 166 0.41 5.37 -12.52
N ALA A 167 -0.12 5.74 -13.68
CA ALA A 167 -0.08 4.88 -14.87
C ALA A 167 1.36 4.62 -15.32
N CYS A 168 2.20 5.65 -15.34
CA CYS A 168 3.63 5.52 -15.66
C CYS A 168 4.39 4.67 -14.65
N THR A 169 4.13 4.84 -13.34
CA THR A 169 4.80 4.01 -12.32
C THR A 169 4.41 2.54 -12.44
N LEU A 170 3.13 2.22 -12.70
CA LEU A 170 2.70 0.84 -12.96
C LEU A 170 3.35 0.27 -14.21
N ALA A 171 3.49 1.06 -15.28
CA ALA A 171 4.17 0.64 -16.51
C ALA A 171 5.66 0.31 -16.26
N PHE A 172 6.39 1.20 -15.58
CA PHE A 172 7.80 0.93 -15.23
C PHE A 172 7.96 -0.24 -14.26
N LEU A 173 7.02 -0.42 -13.34
CA LEU A 173 7.01 -1.57 -12.43
C LEU A 173 6.77 -2.88 -13.18
N ALA A 174 5.83 -2.91 -14.13
CA ALA A 174 5.60 -4.07 -14.97
C ALA A 174 6.81 -4.38 -15.87
N LEU A 175 7.43 -3.35 -16.47
CA LEU A 175 8.62 -3.50 -17.31
C LEU A 175 9.83 -4.03 -16.54
N SER A 176 10.08 -3.52 -15.33
CA SER A 176 11.17 -4.03 -14.47
C SER A 176 10.89 -5.45 -13.98
N GLY A 177 9.62 -5.84 -13.84
CA GLY A 177 9.24 -7.21 -13.55
C GLY A 177 9.66 -8.22 -14.62
N ILE A 178 9.61 -7.83 -15.89
CA ILE A 178 10.03 -8.70 -17.01
C ILE A 178 11.52 -9.02 -16.89
N THR A 179 12.36 -8.01 -16.60
CA THR A 179 13.80 -8.23 -16.43
C THR A 179 14.12 -9.04 -15.19
N PHE A 180 13.39 -8.81 -14.09
CA PHE A 180 13.53 -9.57 -12.85
C PHE A 180 13.25 -11.06 -13.07
N PHE A 181 12.11 -11.41 -13.68
CA PHE A 181 11.78 -12.82 -13.93
C PHE A 181 12.68 -13.48 -14.96
N ARG A 182 13.11 -12.75 -15.99
CA ARG A 182 14.06 -13.25 -16.96
C ARG A 182 15.40 -13.62 -16.33
N THR A 183 15.84 -12.86 -15.32
CA THR A 183 17.09 -13.11 -14.60
C THR A 183 16.93 -14.20 -13.52
N ALA A 184 15.72 -14.34 -12.96
CA ALA A 184 15.41 -15.31 -11.91
C ALA A 184 15.07 -16.72 -12.42
N GLN A 185 15.13 -16.97 -13.74
CA GLN A 185 15.00 -18.32 -14.27
C GLN A 185 16.30 -19.11 -14.00
N PHE A 186 16.25 -19.96 -12.97
CA PHE A 186 17.20 -21.05 -12.71
C PHE A 186 16.87 -22.25 -13.60
#